data_AF-A0A0J5QAM0-F1
#
_entry.id   AF-A0A0J5QAM0-F1
#
_cell.length_a   1.000
_cell.length_b   1.000
_cell.length_c   1.000
_cell.angle_alpha   90.00
_cell.angle_beta   90.00
_cell.angle_gamma   90.00
#
_symmetry.space_group_name_H-M   'P 1'
#
loop_
_entity.id
_entity.type
_entity.pdbx_description
1 polymer ?
#
loop_
_entity_poly.entity_id
_entity_poly.type
_entity_poly.pdbx_seq_one_letter_code
_entity_poly.pdbx_strand_id
1 'polypeptide(L)' 'MPDVETTEMRRFTISLEASAHDELKQIAASHRPPLSLQYVVRYALLRFLDENRDQQLKLDIE' A
#
# COMPACT_ATOMS: atom_id res chain seq x y z
N MET A 1 11.08 2.92 -31.28
CA MET A 1 10.00 2.92 -30.27
C MET A 1 10.69 2.66 -28.95
N PRO A 2 10.52 3.49 -27.90
CA PRO A 2 11.15 3.17 -26.63
C PRO A 2 10.42 1.96 -26.03
N ASP A 3 11.18 0.97 -25.59
CA ASP A 3 10.74 -0.14 -24.77
C ASP A 3 9.91 0.40 -23.61
N VAL A 4 8.63 0.05 -23.57
CA VAL A 4 7.82 0.23 -22.37
C VAL A 4 8.33 -0.84 -21.42
N GLU A 5 9.25 -0.49 -20.52
CA GLU A 5 9.62 -1.35 -19.39
C GLU A 5 8.34 -1.73 -18.66
N THR A 6 7.82 -2.93 -18.95
CA THR A 6 6.68 -3.49 -18.26
C THR A 6 7.11 -3.65 -16.82
N THR A 7 6.67 -2.75 -15.94
CA THR A 7 7.00 -2.79 -14.53
C THR A 7 6.62 -4.18 -14.00
N GLU A 8 7.61 -5.00 -13.66
CA GLU A 8 7.38 -6.36 -13.18
C GLU A 8 6.58 -6.30 -11.88
N MET A 9 5.30 -6.70 -11.93
CA MET A 9 4.45 -6.74 -10.74
C MET A 9 4.72 -8.02 -9.96
N ARG A 10 5.25 -7.88 -8.74
CA ARG A 10 5.42 -9.00 -7.81
C ARG A 10 4.20 -9.14 -6.90
N ARG A 11 3.75 -10.37 -6.69
CA ARG A 11 2.65 -10.67 -5.76
C ARG A 11 3.20 -10.70 -4.34
N PHE A 12 2.52 -9.99 -3.45
CA PHE A 12 2.82 -9.93 -2.02
C PHE A 12 1.52 -10.16 -1.24
N THR A 13 1.58 -11.03 -0.24
CA THR A 13 0.43 -11.39 0.60
C THR A 13 0.78 -11.11 2.05
N ILE A 14 -0.12 -10.45 2.77
CA ILE A 14 0.02 -10.17 4.20
C ILE A 14 -1.24 -10.59 4.94
N SER A 15 -1.05 -11.03 6.18
CA SER A 15 -2.13 -11.18 7.14
C SER A 15 -2.26 -9.88 7.93
N LEU A 16 -3.49 -9.42 8.11
CA LEU A 16 -3.82 -8.24 8.90
C LEU A 16 -4.71 -8.66 10.06
N GLU A 17 -4.66 -7.87 11.15
CA GLU A 17 -5.70 -7.94 12.17
C GLU A 17 -7.07 -7.58 11.57
N ALA A 18 -8.13 -8.18 12.11
CA ALA A 18 -9.49 -7.96 11.61
C ALA A 18 -9.90 -6.47 11.69
N SER A 19 -9.53 -5.79 12.78
CA SER A 19 -9.72 -4.36 13.00
C SER A 19 -9.11 -3.52 11.86
N ALA A 20 -7.82 -3.73 11.58
CA ALA A 20 -7.11 -3.00 10.53
C ALA A 20 -7.73 -3.25 9.14
N HIS A 21 -8.15 -4.48 8.85
CA HIS A 21 -8.81 -4.80 7.59
C HIS A 21 -10.17 -4.12 7.46
N ASP A 22 -10.95 -4.05 8.53
CA ASP A 22 -12.25 -3.38 8.54
C ASP A 22 -12.11 -1.85 8.42
N GLU A 23 -11.09 -1.26 9.03
CA GLU A 23 -10.74 0.16 8.84
C GLU A 23 -10.40 0.46 7.37
N LEU A 24 -9.56 -0.37 6.73
CA LEU A 24 -9.23 -0.21 5.31
C LEU A 24 -10.47 -0.29 4.41
N LYS A 25 -11.43 -1.16 4.74
CA LYS A 25 -12.72 -1.23 4.03
C LYS A 25 -13.55 0.05 4.21
N GLN A 26 -13.61 0.59 5.42
CA GLN A 26 -14.35 1.82 5.70
C GLN A 26 -13.74 3.00 4.93
N ILE A 27 -12.41 3.13 4.93
CA ILE A 27 -11.69 4.13 4.13
C ILE A 27 -12.10 3.99 2.66
N ALA A 28 -11.99 2.79 2.08
CA ALA A 28 -12.33 2.55 0.69
C ALA A 28 -13.77 2.95 0.33
N ALA A 29 -14.73 2.65 1.21
CA ALA A 29 -16.14 2.96 1.04
C ALA A 29 -16.49 4.45 1.24
N SER A 30 -15.68 5.19 2.01
CA SER A 30 -15.90 6.61 2.29
C SER A 30 -15.68 7.53 1.08
N HIS A 31 -14.93 7.07 0.07
CA HIS A 31 -14.68 7.82 -1.16
C HIS A 31 -15.86 7.71 -2.15
N ARG A 32 -16.01 8.73 -3.01
CA ARG A 32 -16.94 8.70 -4.14
C ARG A 32 -16.18 8.95 -5.46
N PRO A 33 -16.10 7.97 -6.37
CA PRO A 33 -16.59 6.59 -6.25
C PRO A 33 -15.83 5.77 -5.18
N PRO A 34 -16.40 4.66 -4.67
CA PRO A 34 -15.69 3.76 -3.77
C PRO A 34 -14.40 3.24 -4.39
N LEU A 35 -13.34 3.19 -3.60
CA LEU A 35 -12.05 2.66 -4.03
C LEU A 35 -12.01 1.14 -3.82
N SER A 36 -11.14 0.44 -4.58
CA SER A 36 -10.86 -0.96 -4.28
C SER A 36 -9.91 -1.09 -3.10
N LEU A 37 -10.05 -2.16 -2.32
CA LEU A 37 -9.14 -2.42 -1.20
C LEU A 37 -7.67 -2.54 -1.68
N GLN A 38 -7.46 -3.14 -2.85
CA GLN A 38 -6.15 -3.23 -3.50
C GLN A 38 -5.56 -1.84 -3.78
N TYR A 39 -6.39 -0.88 -4.22
CA TYR A 39 -5.93 0.49 -4.46
C TYR A 39 -5.51 1.17 -3.16
N VAL A 40 -6.33 1.05 -2.11
CA VAL A 40 -6.04 1.66 -0.79
C VAL A 40 -4.74 1.11 -0.21
N VAL A 41 -4.54 -0.21 -0.25
CA VAL A 41 -3.30 -0.85 0.21
C VAL A 41 -2.09 -0.40 -0.62
N ARG A 42 -2.24 -0.32 -1.94
CA ARG A 42 -1.16 0.16 -2.82
C ARG A 42 -0.82 1.62 -2.53
N TYR A 43 -1.82 2.47 -2.32
CA TYR A 43 -1.62 3.88 -1.96
C TYR A 43 -0.88 4.02 -0.64
N ALA A 44 -1.32 3.31 0.40
CA ALA A 44 -0.66 3.30 1.70
C ALA A 44 0.80 2.84 1.61
N LEU A 45 1.08 1.77 0.86
CA LEU A 45 2.43 1.27 0.64
C LEU A 45 3.32 2.30 -0.08
N LEU A 46 2.83 2.92 -1.15
CA LEU A 46 3.59 3.94 -1.89
C LEU A 46 3.86 5.16 -1.02
N ARG A 47 2.87 5.59 -0.23
CA ARG A 47 3.02 6.72 0.69
C ARG A 47 4.05 6.42 1.78
N PHE A 48 4.01 5.22 2.36
CA PHE A 48 5.00 4.77 3.33
C PHE A 48 6.41 4.75 2.72
N LEU A 49 6.57 4.21 1.51
CA LEU A 49 7.87 4.18 0.84
C LEU A 49 8.40 5.58 0.54
N ASP A 50 7.54 6.51 0.12
CA ASP A 50 7.89 7.90 -0.15
C ASP A 50 8.34 8.63 1.14
N GLU A 51 7.61 8.46 2.24
CA GLU A 51 7.94 9.05 3.55
C GLU A 51 9.26 8.53 4.14
N ASN A 52 9.64 7.29 3.80
CA ASN A 52 10.80 6.60 4.35
C ASN A 52 11.96 6.47 3.35
N ARG A 53 11.85 7.02 2.14
CA ARG A 53 12.86 6.85 1.09
C ARG A 53 14.22 7.42 1.48
N ASP A 54 14.20 8.52 2.23
CA ASP A 54 15.40 9.23 2.72
C ASP A 54 15.66 8.97 4.21
N GLN A 55 14.76 8.27 4.89
CA GLN A 55 14.94 7.86 6.28
C GLN A 55 15.45 6.43 6.27
N GLN A 56 16.75 6.26 6.51
CA GLN A 56 17.30 4.95 6.83
C GLN A 56 16.44 4.35 7.95
N LEU A 57 15.63 3.34 7.60
CA LEU A 57 14.70 2.69 8.52
C LEU A 57 15.49 2.29 9.77
N LYS A 58 15.30 3.06 10.85
CA LYS A 58 15.70 2.63 12.19
C LYS A 58 14.71 1.55 12.57
N LEU A 59 14.99 0.32 12.14
CA LEU A 59 14.41 -0.84 12.77
C LEU A 59 14.98 -0.88 14.18
N ASP A 60 14.28 -0.26 15.13
CA ASP A 60 14.42 -0.58 16.54
C ASP A 60 13.85 -1.98 16.73
N ILE A 61 14.70 -2.97 16.49
CA ILE A 61 14.46 -4.36 16.90
C ILE A 61 14.87 -4.40 18.37
N GLU A 62 13.89 -4.30 19.26
CA GLU A 62 14.03 -4.62 20.69
C GLU A 62 13.76 -6.12 20.91
#